data_AF-A0AAD6UZ78-F1
#
_entry.id   AF-A0AAD6UZ78-F1
#
_cell.length_a   1.000
_cell.length_b   1.000
_cell.length_c   1.000
_cell.angle_alpha   90.00
_cell.angle_beta   90.00
_cell.angle_gamma   90.00
#
_symmetry.space_group_name_H-M   'P 1'
#
loop_
_entity.id
_entity.type
_entity.pdbx_description
1 polymer ?
#
loop_
_entity_poly.entity_id
_entity_poly.type
_entity_poly.pdbx_seq_one_letter_code
_entity_poly.pdbx_strand_id
1 'polypeptide(L)'
;MAFTLSSRNVRMEGSTLHAECRFRDTEQWFGSSLDLDRYFENEYGTFVTTLGNYGGFRATARNITVDQTGLLEAEMQNGSGIYVPASINLGLYVGNVDGSLLFKLPPTTQSIKTSASNPDLRGSSLTVFLLFRDGRLHPRTMDLNNYYANNNGRFQNGSGFYNTARNVRLGTEADEESFTLKAELRTSGTNYVATQTNVGEEIVNHLGNLQFVGIEPVPAPSFWIIFLEFFEGQPVVGFIVGGIYALMGRYEDAQRAIALSANSTIVMIGISIGTLLGGPWGAAIGAAITTPIGIFLETTLLPGEQTATIERYIYETLLNVAVAGAGPYLTQWVTHVNPTTMRSVFASINKAFGSKVSDAVIDTVDEAISHSLTNIINALTGGPPPQAWYEVDRIVSNLVDGKRIQSFPLKKLKPLRLQL
;
A
#
# COMPACT_ATOMS: atom_id res chain seq x y z
N MET A 1 2.69 23.73 4.60
CA MET A 1 2.69 25.03 3.89
C MET A 1 3.24 24.83 2.48
N ALA A 2 2.88 25.67 1.50
CA ALA A 2 3.58 25.67 0.20
C ALA A 2 5.03 26.14 0.41
N PHE A 3 6.00 25.48 -0.22
CA PHE A 3 7.42 25.79 0.02
C PHE A 3 7.77 27.23 -0.41
N THR A 4 7.12 27.77 -1.44
CA THR A 4 7.36 29.14 -1.94
C THR A 4 7.12 30.23 -0.88
N LEU A 5 6.34 29.95 0.17
CA LEU A 5 6.08 30.89 1.27
C LEU A 5 7.14 30.84 2.37
N SER A 6 7.95 29.79 2.43
CA SER A 6 8.90 29.54 3.52
C SER A 6 10.26 29.04 3.03
N SER A 7 10.57 29.31 1.76
CA SER A 7 11.83 28.99 1.11
C SER A 7 12.33 30.18 0.29
N ARG A 8 13.65 30.28 0.09
CA ARG A 8 14.31 31.29 -0.74
C ARG A 8 15.44 30.67 -1.55
N ASN A 9 16.03 31.43 -2.47
CA ASN A 9 17.13 30.97 -3.34
C ASN A 9 16.77 29.66 -4.09
N VAL A 10 15.51 29.57 -4.55
CA VAL A 10 14.97 28.42 -5.27
C VAL A 10 15.62 28.33 -6.64
N ARG A 11 16.16 27.15 -7.00
CA ARG A 11 16.76 26.89 -8.30
C ARG A 11 16.67 25.41 -8.69
N MET A 12 16.74 25.12 -9.98
CA MET A 12 16.87 23.77 -10.51
C MET A 12 18.33 23.46 -10.88
N GLU A 13 18.78 22.25 -10.57
CA GLU A 13 20.00 21.66 -11.11
C GLU A 13 19.66 20.28 -11.69
N GLY A 14 19.49 20.23 -13.02
CA GLY A 14 18.93 19.05 -13.69
C GLY A 14 17.48 18.80 -13.25
N SER A 15 17.23 17.68 -12.57
CA SER A 15 15.94 17.34 -11.95
C SER A 15 15.84 17.70 -10.47
N THR A 16 16.93 18.16 -9.85
CA THR A 16 16.97 18.43 -8.42
C THR A 16 16.58 19.87 -8.15
N LEU A 17 15.52 20.04 -7.36
CA LEU A 17 15.10 21.32 -6.80
C LEU A 17 15.95 21.63 -5.58
N HIS A 18 16.63 22.78 -5.58
CA HIS A 18 17.38 23.29 -4.44
C HIS A 18 16.71 24.54 -3.88
N ALA A 19 16.65 24.66 -2.56
CA ALA A 19 16.20 25.88 -1.89
C ALA A 19 16.81 26.01 -0.49
N GLU A 20 16.82 27.23 0.05
CA GLU A 20 17.00 27.48 1.48
C GLU A 20 15.63 27.52 2.14
N CYS A 21 15.37 26.59 3.05
CA CYS A 21 14.09 26.41 3.72
C CYS A 21 14.16 26.92 5.17
N ARG A 22 13.15 27.67 5.61
CA ARG A 22 13.03 28.13 6.99
C ARG A 22 12.72 26.95 7.92
N PHE A 23 13.44 26.84 9.03
CA PHE A 23 13.19 25.80 10.05
C PHE A 23 12.18 26.29 11.08
N ARG A 24 10.98 25.71 11.07
CA ARG A 24 9.87 26.10 11.98
C ARG A 24 9.66 27.62 11.95
N ASP A 25 9.29 28.20 13.09
CA ASP A 25 9.12 29.64 13.24
C ASP A 25 10.44 30.39 13.52
N THR A 26 11.59 29.70 13.49
CA THR A 26 12.90 30.33 13.73
C THR A 26 13.33 31.17 12.53
N GLU A 27 14.29 32.08 12.71
CA GLU A 27 14.92 32.82 11.60
C GLU A 27 16.04 32.01 10.92
N GLN A 28 16.20 30.73 11.26
CA GLN A 28 17.23 29.87 10.70
C GLN A 28 16.79 29.30 9.35
N TRP A 29 17.73 29.26 8.41
CA TRP A 29 17.55 28.76 7.05
C TRP A 29 18.50 27.61 6.78
N PHE A 30 17.99 26.51 6.24
CA PHE A 30 18.76 25.32 5.92
C PHE A 30 18.70 25.06 4.42
N GLY A 31 19.84 24.72 3.82
CA GLY A 31 19.87 24.24 2.45
C GLY A 31 19.19 22.87 2.36
N SER A 32 18.26 22.73 1.42
CA SER A 32 17.56 21.48 1.16
C SER A 32 17.46 21.23 -0.34
N SER A 33 17.39 19.96 -0.70
CA SER A 33 17.32 19.50 -2.09
C SER A 33 16.32 18.37 -2.24
N LEU A 34 15.56 18.37 -3.34
CA LEU A 34 14.55 17.35 -3.66
C LEU A 34 14.67 16.97 -5.13
N ASP A 35 14.94 15.69 -5.41
CA ASP A 35 14.99 15.18 -6.79
C ASP A 35 13.56 14.96 -7.31
N LEU A 36 13.13 15.86 -8.21
CA LEU A 36 11.78 15.86 -8.77
C LEU A 36 11.58 14.71 -9.77
N ASP A 37 12.66 14.12 -10.30
CA ASP A 37 12.57 13.03 -11.28
C ASP A 37 11.89 11.79 -10.68
N ARG A 38 11.94 11.63 -9.36
CA ARG A 38 11.30 10.52 -8.66
C ARG A 38 9.77 10.62 -8.62
N TYR A 39 9.25 11.83 -8.76
CA TYR A 39 7.85 12.14 -8.47
C TYR A 39 7.05 12.62 -9.67
N PHE A 40 7.73 13.06 -10.73
CA PHE A 40 7.09 13.47 -11.97
C PHE A 40 7.52 12.59 -13.13
N GLU A 41 6.54 12.26 -13.98
CA GLU A 41 6.74 11.64 -15.28
C GLU A 41 6.34 12.63 -16.39
N ASN A 42 6.77 12.30 -17.61
CA ASN A 42 6.32 12.98 -18.82
C ASN A 42 5.24 12.12 -19.50
N GLU A 43 3.98 12.54 -19.39
CA GLU A 43 2.86 11.91 -20.08
C GLU A 43 2.49 12.76 -21.31
N TYR A 44 2.93 12.31 -22.48
CA TYR A 44 2.65 12.95 -23.78
C TYR A 44 2.98 14.45 -23.86
N GLY A 45 4.08 14.88 -23.23
CA GLY A 45 4.51 16.28 -23.21
C GLY A 45 3.91 17.10 -22.06
N THR A 46 3.31 16.46 -21.05
CA THR A 46 2.74 17.12 -19.87
C THR A 46 3.32 16.53 -18.59
N PHE A 47 3.56 17.36 -17.58
CA PHE A 47 3.99 16.89 -16.26
C PHE A 47 2.85 16.13 -15.60
N VAL A 48 3.11 14.94 -15.09
CA VAL A 48 2.13 14.15 -14.33
C VAL A 48 2.82 13.59 -13.09
N THR A 49 2.19 13.67 -11.93
CA THR A 49 2.78 13.13 -10.69
C THR A 49 2.64 11.63 -10.59
N THR A 50 3.68 10.86 -10.34
CA THR A 50 3.59 9.40 -10.16
C THR A 50 3.20 8.99 -8.74
N LEU A 51 2.50 7.86 -8.61
CA LEU A 51 2.34 7.19 -7.32
C LEU A 51 3.59 6.31 -7.10
N GLY A 52 4.52 6.80 -6.29
CA GLY A 52 5.78 6.11 -5.96
C GLY A 52 6.99 6.60 -6.77
N ASN A 53 8.13 5.95 -6.56
CA ASN A 53 9.45 6.32 -7.11
C ASN A 53 9.63 5.90 -8.59
N TYR A 54 8.57 6.00 -9.38
CA TYR A 54 8.53 5.60 -10.80
C TYR A 54 8.44 6.80 -11.75
N GLY A 55 8.82 7.99 -11.30
CA GLY A 55 8.96 9.13 -12.20
C GLY A 55 10.07 8.91 -13.24
N GLY A 56 10.45 9.98 -13.93
CA GLY A 56 11.50 9.92 -14.95
C GLY A 56 11.34 10.97 -16.04
N PHE A 57 10.68 12.10 -15.72
CA PHE A 57 10.44 13.15 -16.71
C PHE A 57 11.76 13.69 -17.32
N ARG A 58 12.85 13.71 -16.55
CA ARG A 58 14.16 14.23 -16.98
C ARG A 58 14.68 13.55 -18.23
N ALA A 59 14.44 12.26 -18.40
CA ALA A 59 14.92 11.50 -19.55
C ALA A 59 14.36 12.02 -20.88
N THR A 60 13.21 12.68 -20.85
CA THR A 60 12.49 13.19 -22.02
C THR A 60 12.20 14.69 -21.93
N ALA A 61 12.87 15.40 -21.02
CA ALA A 61 12.72 16.83 -20.81
C ALA A 61 14.04 17.59 -21.06
N ARG A 62 13.92 18.85 -21.47
CA ARG A 62 15.05 19.78 -21.62
C ARG A 62 14.62 21.19 -21.21
N ASN A 63 15.60 22.09 -21.06
CA ASN A 63 15.37 23.48 -20.63
C ASN A 63 14.58 23.57 -19.30
N ILE A 64 14.89 22.69 -18.36
CA ILE A 64 14.20 22.60 -17.05
C ILE A 64 14.59 23.81 -16.20
N THR A 65 13.62 24.62 -15.83
CA THR A 65 13.81 25.82 -15.02
C THR A 65 12.68 25.97 -14.00
N VAL A 66 12.95 26.67 -12.91
CA VAL A 66 11.92 27.05 -11.93
C VAL A 66 12.00 28.54 -11.69
N ASP A 67 10.85 29.21 -11.67
CA ASP A 67 10.79 30.63 -11.35
C ASP A 67 10.67 30.86 -9.82
N GLN A 68 10.60 32.13 -9.43
CA GLN A 68 10.42 32.50 -8.02
C GLN A 68 9.02 32.19 -7.47
N THR A 69 8.03 31.99 -8.35
CA THR A 69 6.65 31.63 -7.97
C THR A 69 6.51 30.13 -7.70
N GLY A 70 7.54 29.34 -8.01
CA GLY A 70 7.53 27.88 -7.91
C GLY A 70 6.92 27.20 -9.13
N LEU A 71 6.78 27.90 -10.26
CA LEU A 71 6.39 27.31 -11.54
C LEU A 71 7.60 26.59 -12.14
N LEU A 72 7.51 25.25 -12.23
CA LEU A 72 8.47 24.43 -12.97
C LEU A 72 8.10 24.46 -14.44
N GLU A 73 9.03 24.86 -15.29
CA GLU A 73 8.88 24.92 -16.74
C GLU A 73 9.92 24.03 -17.41
N ALA A 74 9.51 23.30 -18.45
CA ALA A 74 10.41 22.50 -19.28
C ALA A 74 9.83 22.32 -20.68
N GLU A 75 10.68 21.92 -21.63
CA GLU A 75 10.26 21.37 -22.89
C GLU A 75 10.25 19.84 -22.79
N MET A 76 9.08 19.21 -22.95
CA MET A 76 8.90 17.77 -22.78
C MET A 76 8.54 17.09 -24.09
N GLN A 77 9.12 15.93 -24.34
CA GLN A 77 8.90 15.17 -25.56
C GLN A 77 7.49 14.56 -25.57
N ASN A 78 6.68 14.84 -26.59
CA ASN A 78 5.38 14.22 -26.76
C ASN A 78 5.48 12.84 -27.43
N GLY A 79 4.34 12.18 -27.65
CA GLY A 79 4.28 10.85 -28.29
C GLY A 79 4.81 10.79 -29.74
N SER A 80 4.98 11.93 -30.40
CA SER A 80 5.59 12.02 -31.74
C SER A 80 7.09 12.31 -31.71
N GLY A 81 7.69 12.38 -30.53
CA GLY A 81 9.10 12.72 -30.37
C GLY A 81 9.39 14.23 -30.42
N ILE A 82 8.36 15.08 -30.51
CA ILE A 82 8.48 16.54 -30.61
C ILE A 82 8.45 17.13 -29.20
N TYR A 83 9.39 18.03 -28.91
CA TYR A 83 9.43 18.76 -27.65
C TYR A 83 8.37 19.88 -27.63
N VAL A 84 7.51 19.87 -26.62
CA VAL A 84 6.45 20.86 -26.38
C VAL A 84 6.63 21.54 -25.02
N PRO A 85 6.27 22.82 -24.87
CA PRO A 85 6.38 23.49 -23.59
C PRO A 85 5.38 22.91 -22.57
N ALA A 86 5.87 22.64 -21.37
CA ALA A 86 5.09 22.13 -20.25
C ALA A 86 5.43 22.91 -18.98
N SER A 87 4.44 23.08 -18.10
CA SER A 87 4.60 23.79 -16.84
C SER A 87 3.75 23.19 -15.73
N ILE A 88 4.25 23.18 -14.50
CA ILE A 88 3.51 22.72 -13.31
C ILE A 88 3.86 23.56 -12.07
N ASN A 89 2.86 23.89 -11.25
CA ASN A 89 3.07 24.69 -10.04
C ASN A 89 3.52 23.79 -8.88
N LEU A 90 4.81 23.89 -8.50
CA LEU A 90 5.38 23.10 -7.41
C LEU A 90 4.84 23.47 -6.03
N GLY A 91 4.22 24.64 -5.85
CA GLY A 91 3.57 25.00 -4.57
C GLY A 91 2.47 24.01 -4.15
N LEU A 92 1.86 23.35 -5.13
CA LEU A 92 0.87 22.29 -4.92
C LEU A 92 1.49 20.97 -4.46
N TYR A 93 2.75 20.71 -4.84
CA TYR A 93 3.40 19.40 -4.71
C TYR A 93 4.59 19.37 -3.78
N VAL A 94 5.14 20.52 -3.42
CA VAL A 94 6.34 20.64 -2.58
C VAL A 94 6.01 21.46 -1.36
N GLY A 95 6.29 20.90 -0.19
CA GLY A 95 6.20 21.57 1.10
C GLY A 95 7.58 21.76 1.70
N ASN A 96 7.73 22.81 2.49
CA ASN A 96 8.80 22.90 3.48
C ASN A 96 8.27 22.33 4.81
N VAL A 97 8.94 21.30 5.32
CA VAL A 97 8.67 20.68 6.62
C VAL A 97 9.96 20.73 7.42
N ASP A 98 9.99 21.55 8.48
CA ASP A 98 11.14 21.70 9.38
C ASP A 98 12.47 21.88 8.62
N GLY A 99 12.50 22.84 7.68
CA GLY A 99 13.71 23.17 6.92
C GLY A 99 14.06 22.18 5.80
N SER A 100 13.21 21.18 5.54
CA SER A 100 13.41 20.18 4.49
C SER A 100 12.34 20.28 3.40
N LEU A 101 12.76 20.27 2.14
CA LEU A 101 11.85 20.11 1.00
C LEU A 101 11.31 18.68 1.00
N LEU A 102 10.00 18.54 1.04
CA LEU A 102 9.31 17.26 0.91
C LEU A 102 8.30 17.33 -0.21
N PHE A 103 8.27 16.27 -1.02
CA PHE A 103 7.19 16.05 -1.96
C PHE A 103 5.92 15.64 -1.19
N LYS A 104 4.81 16.28 -1.53
CA LYS A 104 3.47 15.97 -1.05
C LYS A 104 2.60 15.73 -2.27
N LEU A 105 1.83 14.66 -2.27
CA LEU A 105 0.75 14.55 -3.23
C LEU A 105 -0.32 15.60 -2.87
N PRO A 106 -0.97 16.22 -3.87
CA PRO A 106 -2.17 17.00 -3.58
C PRO A 106 -3.19 16.08 -2.91
N PRO A 107 -4.20 16.64 -2.24
CA PRO A 107 -5.27 15.88 -1.61
C PRO A 107 -6.19 15.20 -2.65
N THR A 108 -5.64 14.35 -3.51
CA THR A 108 -6.31 13.58 -4.57
C THR A 108 -6.95 12.30 -4.04
N THR A 109 -7.07 12.15 -2.73
CA THR A 109 -7.83 11.09 -2.03
C THR A 109 -8.73 11.68 -0.95
N GLN A 110 -8.91 13.01 -0.92
CA GLN A 110 -9.77 13.66 0.05
C GLN A 110 -11.20 13.78 -0.47
N SER A 111 -12.10 14.06 0.47
CA SER A 111 -13.45 14.53 0.20
C SER A 111 -13.48 15.60 -0.89
N ILE A 112 -14.50 15.57 -1.75
CA ILE A 112 -14.71 16.64 -2.73
C ILE A 112 -14.92 18.01 -2.06
N LYS A 113 -15.26 18.05 -0.76
CA LYS A 113 -15.37 19.29 0.01
C LYS A 113 -14.11 20.13 -0.05
N THR A 114 -12.94 19.50 0.11
CA THR A 114 -11.65 20.21 0.18
C THR A 114 -10.91 20.22 -1.15
N SER A 115 -11.28 19.32 -2.07
CA SER A 115 -10.52 19.07 -3.30
C SER A 115 -11.23 19.50 -4.58
N ALA A 116 -12.53 19.81 -4.51
CA ALA A 116 -13.32 20.26 -5.65
C ALA A 116 -13.57 21.78 -5.63
N SER A 117 -13.72 22.35 -6.83
CA SER A 117 -14.09 23.74 -7.02
C SER A 117 -15.27 23.86 -7.99
N ASN A 118 -16.05 24.94 -7.83
CA ASN A 118 -17.19 25.30 -8.68
C ASN A 118 -18.16 24.13 -8.95
N PRO A 119 -18.80 23.56 -7.92
CA PRO A 119 -19.81 22.53 -8.14
C PRO A 119 -21.04 23.10 -8.87
N ASP A 120 -21.51 22.34 -9.86
CA ASP A 120 -22.75 22.58 -10.60
C ASP A 120 -23.57 21.29 -10.61
N LEU A 121 -24.88 21.39 -10.41
CA LEU A 121 -25.79 20.26 -10.44
C LEU A 121 -26.86 20.49 -11.51
N ARG A 122 -26.81 19.69 -12.57
CA ARG A 122 -27.79 19.72 -13.67
C ARG A 122 -28.61 18.43 -13.67
N GLY A 123 -29.83 18.53 -13.15
CA GLY A 123 -30.66 17.36 -12.90
C GLY A 123 -30.03 16.48 -11.82
N SER A 124 -29.58 15.28 -12.19
CA SER A 124 -28.81 14.38 -11.31
C SER A 124 -27.31 14.39 -11.58
N SER A 125 -26.85 15.10 -12.62
CA SER A 125 -25.43 15.15 -12.98
C SER A 125 -24.71 16.24 -12.19
N LEU A 126 -23.82 15.82 -11.30
CA LEU A 126 -22.91 16.68 -10.55
C LEU A 126 -21.65 16.91 -11.39
N THR A 127 -21.35 18.16 -11.73
CA THR A 127 -20.09 18.56 -12.36
C THR A 127 -19.27 19.37 -11.37
N VAL A 128 -17.99 19.04 -11.22
CA VAL A 128 -17.03 19.79 -10.41
C VAL A 128 -15.69 19.90 -11.12
N PHE A 129 -14.87 20.87 -10.71
CA PHE A 129 -13.47 20.96 -11.14
C PHE A 129 -12.56 20.34 -10.10
N LEU A 130 -11.86 19.28 -10.48
CA LEU A 130 -10.92 18.56 -9.61
C LEU A 130 -9.48 18.82 -10.04
N LEU A 131 -8.59 19.00 -9.06
CA LEU A 131 -7.15 19.03 -9.33
C LEU A 131 -6.68 17.63 -9.75
N PHE A 132 -6.13 17.53 -10.96
CA PHE A 132 -5.59 16.29 -11.51
C PHE A 132 -4.08 16.19 -11.26
N ARG A 133 -3.49 15.05 -11.63
CA ARG A 133 -2.05 14.77 -11.46
C ARG A 133 -1.15 15.71 -12.28
N ASP A 134 -1.72 16.46 -13.22
CA ASP A 134 -1.01 17.44 -14.06
C ASP A 134 -0.97 18.86 -13.48
N GLY A 135 -1.49 19.05 -12.27
CA GLY A 135 -1.54 20.34 -11.60
C GLY A 135 -2.61 21.28 -12.14
N ARG A 136 -3.52 20.78 -13.00
CA ARG A 136 -4.61 21.55 -13.57
C ARG A 136 -5.95 21.08 -13.03
N LEU A 137 -6.92 21.99 -13.08
CA LEU A 137 -8.30 21.67 -12.75
C LEU A 137 -8.99 21.07 -13.98
N HIS A 138 -9.52 19.86 -13.84
CA HIS A 138 -10.27 19.17 -14.88
C HIS A 138 -11.76 19.11 -14.50
N PRO A 139 -12.68 19.44 -15.41
CA PRO A 139 -14.10 19.22 -15.18
C PRO A 139 -14.39 17.72 -15.14
N ARG A 140 -15.03 17.27 -14.08
CA ARG A 140 -15.48 15.88 -13.90
C ARG A 140 -16.96 15.88 -13.58
N THR A 141 -17.67 14.96 -14.23
CA THR A 141 -19.11 14.80 -14.06
C THR A 141 -19.41 13.41 -13.53
N MET A 142 -20.30 13.33 -12.56
CA MET A 142 -20.84 12.10 -11.98
C MET A 142 -22.36 12.18 -11.96
N ASP A 143 -23.04 11.16 -12.48
CA ASP A 143 -24.49 11.07 -12.36
C ASP A 143 -24.86 10.45 -11.00
N LEU A 144 -25.36 11.28 -10.10
CA LEU A 144 -25.79 10.88 -8.77
C LEU A 144 -26.94 9.88 -8.82
N ASN A 145 -27.71 9.83 -9.92
CA ASN A 145 -28.82 8.88 -10.06
C ASN A 145 -28.36 7.43 -10.09
N ASN A 146 -27.07 7.17 -10.36
CA ASN A 146 -26.49 5.84 -10.33
C ASN A 146 -26.09 5.36 -8.93
N TYR A 147 -26.05 6.27 -7.95
CA TYR A 147 -25.48 6.02 -6.61
C TYR A 147 -26.47 6.25 -5.47
N TYR A 148 -27.49 7.08 -5.72
CA TYR A 148 -28.57 7.34 -4.78
C TYR A 148 -29.88 6.70 -5.25
N ALA A 149 -30.56 6.05 -4.32
CA ALA A 149 -31.95 5.64 -4.42
C ALA A 149 -32.84 6.44 -3.46
N ASN A 150 -34.14 6.46 -3.75
CA ASN A 150 -35.16 6.94 -2.83
C ASN A 150 -35.80 5.74 -2.12
N ASN A 151 -35.66 5.68 -0.79
CA ASN A 151 -36.39 4.73 0.04
C ASN A 151 -37.34 5.49 0.97
N ASN A 152 -38.61 5.50 0.54
CA ASN A 152 -39.71 6.09 1.29
C ASN A 152 -39.45 7.54 1.75
N GLY A 153 -38.97 8.38 0.85
CA GLY A 153 -38.69 9.80 1.12
C GLY A 153 -37.32 10.07 1.74
N ARG A 154 -36.39 9.09 1.70
CA ARG A 154 -35.02 9.23 2.21
C ARG A 154 -34.01 8.81 1.17
N PHE A 155 -32.87 9.51 1.13
CA PHE A 155 -31.71 9.06 0.35
C PHE A 155 -31.12 7.77 0.96
N GLN A 156 -30.73 6.84 0.10
CA GLN A 156 -29.99 5.64 0.47
C GLN A 156 -29.06 5.23 -0.68
N ASN A 157 -28.09 4.36 -0.39
CA ASN A 157 -27.27 3.73 -1.43
C ASN A 157 -28.19 2.97 -2.41
N GLY A 158 -28.00 3.20 -3.71
CA GLY A 158 -28.76 2.50 -4.74
C GLY A 158 -28.76 3.30 -6.04
N SER A 159 -29.81 3.19 -6.83
CA SER A 159 -29.97 3.99 -8.04
C SER A 159 -31.41 4.43 -8.23
N GLY A 160 -31.62 5.45 -9.07
CA GLY A 160 -32.95 5.86 -9.51
C GLY A 160 -33.67 6.87 -8.61
N PHE A 161 -32.98 7.56 -7.68
CA PHE A 161 -33.65 8.58 -6.85
C PHE A 161 -34.34 9.66 -7.69
N TYR A 162 -33.71 10.09 -8.79
CA TYR A 162 -34.12 11.27 -9.56
C TYR A 162 -35.51 11.12 -10.18
N ASN A 163 -35.90 9.89 -10.55
CA ASN A 163 -37.22 9.56 -11.10
C ASN A 163 -38.38 9.81 -10.11
N THR A 164 -38.06 9.91 -8.83
CA THR A 164 -39.03 10.10 -7.74
C THR A 164 -38.73 11.34 -6.91
N ALA A 165 -37.86 12.20 -7.43
CA ALA A 165 -37.42 13.41 -6.78
C ALA A 165 -37.98 14.65 -7.51
N ARG A 166 -38.12 15.75 -6.77
CA ARG A 166 -38.34 17.09 -7.33
C ARG A 166 -37.57 18.12 -6.52
N ASN A 167 -37.43 19.32 -7.06
CA ASN A 167 -36.69 20.42 -6.43
C ASN A 167 -35.25 20.01 -6.03
N VAL A 168 -34.62 19.18 -6.87
CA VAL A 168 -33.25 18.67 -6.65
C VAL A 168 -32.27 19.83 -6.85
N ARG A 169 -31.47 20.11 -5.83
CA ARG A 169 -30.48 21.18 -5.85
C ARG A 169 -29.30 20.85 -4.95
N LEU A 170 -28.14 21.36 -5.30
CA LEU A 170 -26.99 21.36 -4.41
C LEU A 170 -27.07 22.59 -3.50
N GLY A 171 -27.06 22.37 -2.20
CA GLY A 171 -26.96 23.41 -1.19
C GLY A 171 -25.52 23.57 -0.74
N THR A 172 -25.00 24.80 -0.81
CA THR A 172 -23.82 25.25 -0.09
C THR A 172 -24.32 26.11 1.06
N GLU A 173 -24.48 25.52 2.24
CA GLU A 173 -24.82 26.31 3.41
C GLU A 173 -23.59 27.10 3.87
N ALA A 174 -23.76 28.41 4.03
CA ALA A 174 -22.66 29.33 4.37
C ALA A 174 -21.97 28.97 5.69
N ASP A 175 -22.69 28.32 6.61
CA ASP A 175 -22.20 27.97 7.93
C ASP A 175 -21.63 26.55 8.04
N GLU A 176 -21.93 25.65 7.10
CA GLU A 176 -21.56 24.23 7.24
C GLU A 176 -20.40 23.79 6.34
N GLU A 177 -19.96 24.62 5.38
CA GLU A 177 -19.00 24.22 4.34
C GLU A 177 -19.34 22.83 3.74
N SER A 178 -20.59 22.38 3.82
CA SER A 178 -21.01 21.02 3.51
C SER A 178 -21.60 21.00 2.11
N PHE A 179 -21.19 20.04 1.30
CA PHE A 179 -21.78 19.82 -0.02
C PHE A 179 -23.02 18.96 0.20
N THR A 180 -24.18 19.61 0.31
CA THR A 180 -25.42 18.92 0.68
C THR A 180 -26.36 18.82 -0.51
N LEU A 181 -26.70 17.59 -0.93
CA LEU A 181 -27.74 17.36 -1.93
C LEU A 181 -29.10 17.45 -1.25
N LYS A 182 -29.94 18.39 -1.70
CA LYS A 182 -31.29 18.62 -1.19
C LYS A 182 -32.31 18.25 -2.25
N ALA A 183 -33.34 17.51 -1.86
CA ALA A 183 -34.45 17.16 -2.75
C ALA A 183 -35.74 16.92 -1.97
N GLU A 184 -36.86 16.98 -2.67
CA GLU A 184 -38.13 16.43 -2.20
C GLU A 184 -38.33 15.05 -2.81
N LEU A 185 -38.32 14.01 -1.98
CA LEU A 185 -38.41 12.61 -2.41
C LEU A 185 -39.81 12.04 -2.14
N ARG A 186 -40.35 11.27 -3.10
CA ARG A 186 -41.66 10.64 -3.00
C ARG A 186 -41.65 9.50 -1.97
N THR A 187 -42.63 9.44 -1.08
CA THR A 187 -42.82 8.32 -0.13
C THR A 187 -43.56 7.15 -0.80
N SER A 188 -43.85 6.08 -0.05
CA SER A 188 -44.70 4.97 -0.53
C SER A 188 -46.15 5.38 -0.82
N GLY A 189 -46.61 6.50 -0.23
CA GLY A 189 -47.82 7.21 -0.66
C GLY A 189 -47.56 8.08 -1.88
N THR A 190 -48.38 9.11 -2.10
CA THR A 190 -48.15 10.12 -3.16
C THR A 190 -47.49 11.39 -2.63
N ASN A 191 -47.11 11.40 -1.34
CA ASN A 191 -46.55 12.55 -0.66
C ASN A 191 -45.05 12.71 -0.97
N TYR A 192 -44.55 13.94 -0.91
CA TYR A 192 -43.14 14.27 -1.03
C TYR A 192 -42.61 14.77 0.31
N VAL A 193 -41.43 14.31 0.70
CA VAL A 193 -40.75 14.72 1.93
C VAL A 193 -39.43 15.39 1.56
N ALA A 194 -39.20 16.58 2.10
CA ALA A 194 -37.92 17.26 1.95
C ALA A 194 -36.84 16.49 2.73
N THR A 195 -35.75 16.15 2.07
CA THR A 195 -34.62 15.43 2.65
C THR A 195 -33.30 15.95 2.09
N GLN A 196 -32.22 15.58 2.75
CA GLN A 196 -30.87 15.98 2.35
C GLN A 196 -29.85 14.90 2.71
N THR A 197 -28.74 14.86 1.97
CA THR A 197 -27.59 14.01 2.25
C THR A 197 -26.28 14.75 1.95
N ASN A 198 -25.20 14.43 2.66
CA ASN A 198 -23.91 15.12 2.52
C ASN A 198 -23.06 14.42 1.45
N VAL A 199 -23.20 14.88 0.21
CA VAL A 199 -22.41 14.33 -0.92
C VAL A 199 -20.92 14.63 -0.79
N GLY A 200 -20.55 15.62 0.03
CA GLY A 200 -19.15 15.93 0.31
C GLY A 200 -18.44 14.80 1.05
N GLU A 201 -19.13 14.09 1.93
CA GLU A 201 -18.55 12.98 2.70
C GLU A 201 -18.56 11.66 1.91
N GLU A 202 -19.49 11.51 0.99
CA GLU A 202 -19.75 10.26 0.27
C GLU A 202 -19.05 10.18 -1.08
N ILE A 203 -18.60 11.32 -1.62
CA ILE A 203 -17.85 11.42 -2.87
C ILE A 203 -16.43 11.91 -2.57
N VAL A 204 -15.45 11.16 -3.06
CA VAL A 204 -14.03 11.53 -2.95
C VAL A 204 -13.46 11.85 -4.32
N ASN A 205 -12.49 12.75 -4.34
CA ASN A 205 -11.59 12.86 -5.48
C ASN A 205 -10.59 11.71 -5.36
N HIS A 206 -10.60 10.78 -6.30
CA HIS A 206 -9.60 9.73 -6.43
C HIS A 206 -8.77 9.95 -7.70
N LEU A 207 -7.56 10.46 -7.54
CA LEU A 207 -6.61 10.73 -8.63
C LEU A 207 -7.20 11.62 -9.73
N GLY A 208 -7.99 12.61 -9.34
CA GLY A 208 -8.64 13.56 -10.22
C GLY A 208 -9.88 13.00 -10.93
N ASN A 209 -10.45 11.91 -10.42
CA ASN A 209 -11.75 11.37 -10.82
C ASN A 209 -12.71 11.37 -9.62
N LEU A 210 -14.00 11.51 -9.88
CA LEU A 210 -15.02 11.38 -8.84
C LEU A 210 -15.26 9.90 -8.55
N GLN A 211 -15.18 9.51 -7.29
CA GLN A 211 -15.50 8.16 -6.84
C GLN A 211 -16.51 8.24 -5.69
N PHE A 212 -17.59 7.47 -5.82
CA PHE A 212 -18.59 7.32 -4.77
C PHE A 212 -18.15 6.22 -3.80
N VAL A 213 -18.08 6.55 -2.51
CA VAL A 213 -17.65 5.64 -1.44
C VAL A 213 -18.85 5.04 -0.70
N GLY A 214 -20.05 5.62 -0.85
CA GLY A 214 -21.28 5.14 -0.23
C GLY A 214 -21.73 5.93 1.00
N ILE A 215 -23.04 5.91 1.26
CA ILE A 215 -23.75 6.42 2.44
C ILE A 215 -23.61 5.43 3.62
N GLU A 216 -22.59 4.56 3.63
CA GLU A 216 -22.49 3.62 4.75
C GLU A 216 -22.28 4.37 6.06
N PRO A 217 -23.02 4.03 7.12
CA PRO A 217 -22.75 4.53 8.46
C PRO A 217 -21.47 3.83 8.92
N VAL A 218 -20.31 4.30 8.46
CA VAL A 218 -19.05 3.87 9.05
C VAL A 218 -18.96 4.63 10.37
N PRO A 219 -19.09 3.98 11.55
CA PRO A 219 -18.95 4.66 12.84
C PRO A 219 -17.47 4.95 13.15
N ALA A 220 -16.64 5.03 12.12
CA ALA A 220 -15.21 5.14 12.24
C ALA A 220 -14.81 6.36 11.41
N PRO A 221 -14.54 7.52 12.04
CA PRO A 221 -14.03 8.71 11.34
C PRO A 221 -12.83 8.30 10.48
N SER A 222 -12.61 8.96 9.35
CA SER A 222 -11.51 8.73 8.38
C SER A 222 -10.12 8.44 8.99
N PHE A 223 -9.87 8.89 10.23
CA PHE A 223 -8.74 8.46 11.05
C PHE A 223 -8.64 6.93 11.23
N TRP A 224 -9.75 6.20 11.39
CA TRP A 224 -9.80 4.76 11.56
C TRP A 224 -9.35 4.00 10.32
N ILE A 225 -9.58 4.49 9.09
CA ILE A 225 -9.06 3.80 7.90
C ILE A 225 -7.53 3.90 7.87
N ILE A 226 -6.99 5.09 8.17
CA ILE A 226 -5.54 5.29 8.35
C ILE A 226 -5.00 4.44 9.52
N PHE A 227 -5.78 4.31 10.59
CA PHE A 227 -5.45 3.46 11.73
C PHE A 227 -5.40 1.98 11.31
N LEU A 228 -6.44 1.47 10.64
CA LEU A 228 -6.51 0.09 10.16
C LEU A 228 -5.36 -0.20 9.19
N GLU A 229 -5.08 0.68 8.22
CA GLU A 229 -3.93 0.56 7.30
C GLU A 229 -2.58 0.57 8.05
N PHE A 230 -2.42 1.39 9.09
CA PHE A 230 -1.21 1.39 9.92
C PHE A 230 -1.05 0.08 10.71
N PHE A 231 -2.15 -0.51 11.18
CA PHE A 231 -2.16 -1.74 11.97
C PHE A 231 -2.23 -3.03 11.15
N GLU A 232 -2.47 -2.96 9.82
CA GLU A 232 -2.43 -4.11 8.91
C GLU A 232 -1.11 -4.88 8.97
N GLY A 233 0.01 -4.19 9.23
CA GLY A 233 1.34 -4.79 9.37
C GLY A 233 1.74 -5.17 10.79
N GLN A 234 0.90 -4.92 11.81
CA GLN A 234 1.27 -5.16 13.20
C GLN A 234 0.90 -6.60 13.63
N PRO A 235 1.79 -7.32 14.34
CA PRO A 235 1.50 -8.66 14.85
C PRO A 235 0.21 -8.67 15.68
N VAL A 236 -0.63 -9.70 15.52
CA VAL A 236 -1.91 -9.89 16.22
C VAL A 236 -3.01 -8.88 15.87
N VAL A 237 -2.69 -7.59 15.78
CA VAL A 237 -3.66 -6.53 15.47
C VAL A 237 -4.16 -6.65 14.04
N GLY A 238 -3.29 -6.99 13.08
CA GLY A 238 -3.70 -7.16 11.69
C GLY A 238 -4.74 -8.28 11.46
N PHE A 239 -4.82 -9.30 12.33
CA PHE A 239 -5.91 -10.29 12.30
C PHE A 239 -7.25 -9.70 12.76
N ILE A 240 -7.23 -8.79 13.73
CA ILE A 240 -8.41 -8.04 14.17
C ILE A 240 -8.86 -7.12 13.03
N VAL A 241 -7.92 -6.42 12.38
CA VAL A 241 -8.16 -5.58 11.21
C VAL A 241 -8.74 -6.40 10.04
N GLY A 242 -8.17 -7.56 9.74
CA GLY A 242 -8.70 -8.48 8.72
C GLY A 242 -10.11 -8.98 9.04
N GLY A 243 -10.40 -9.28 10.31
CA GLY A 243 -11.75 -9.60 10.78
C GLY A 243 -12.74 -8.45 10.58
N ILE A 244 -12.31 -7.21 10.84
CA ILE A 244 -13.11 -6.00 10.60
C ILE A 244 -13.39 -5.84 9.10
N TYR A 245 -12.39 -5.99 8.22
CA TYR A 245 -12.59 -5.94 6.77
C TYR A 245 -13.53 -7.04 6.26
N ALA A 246 -13.43 -8.25 6.79
CA ALA A 246 -14.33 -9.35 6.44
C ALA A 246 -15.78 -9.07 6.87
N LEU A 247 -15.99 -8.46 8.05
CA LEU A 247 -17.30 -8.02 8.52
C LEU A 247 -17.87 -6.86 7.69
N MET A 248 -17.00 -6.04 7.09
CA MET A 248 -17.35 -4.97 6.14
C MET A 248 -17.53 -5.48 4.70
N GLY A 249 -17.46 -6.79 4.45
CA GLY A 249 -17.60 -7.37 3.10
C GLY A 249 -16.41 -7.12 2.16
N ARG A 250 -15.29 -6.57 2.66
CA ARG A 250 -14.05 -6.30 1.91
C ARG A 250 -13.08 -7.48 2.01
N TYR A 251 -13.46 -8.61 1.40
CA TYR A 251 -12.73 -9.88 1.58
C TYR A 251 -11.29 -9.88 1.05
N GLU A 252 -10.98 -9.11 0.00
CA GLU A 252 -9.62 -9.00 -0.55
C GLU A 252 -8.69 -8.25 0.41
N ASP A 253 -9.17 -7.15 0.99
CA ASP A 253 -8.43 -6.38 2.01
C ASP A 253 -8.28 -7.19 3.30
N ALA A 254 -9.29 -7.98 3.66
CA ALA A 254 -9.22 -8.91 4.79
C ALA A 254 -8.11 -9.96 4.60
N GLN A 255 -8.04 -10.59 3.42
CA GLN A 255 -7.00 -11.57 3.11
C GLN A 255 -5.61 -10.96 3.12
N ARG A 256 -5.46 -9.75 2.56
CA ARG A 256 -4.21 -9.00 2.58
C ARG A 256 -3.74 -8.66 3.99
N ALA A 257 -4.64 -8.11 4.81
CA ALA A 257 -4.36 -7.77 6.21
C ALA A 257 -3.97 -9.02 7.02
N ILE A 258 -4.68 -10.13 6.82
CA ILE A 258 -4.38 -11.41 7.48
C ILE A 258 -3.00 -11.92 7.06
N ALA A 259 -2.67 -11.88 5.76
CA ALA A 259 -1.37 -12.33 5.25
C ALA A 259 -0.20 -11.51 5.84
N LEU A 260 -0.30 -10.18 5.79
CA LEU A 260 0.71 -9.26 6.35
C LEU A 260 0.87 -9.44 7.87
N SER A 261 -0.24 -9.66 8.57
CA SER A 261 -0.24 -9.92 10.01
C SER A 261 0.33 -11.30 10.39
N ALA A 262 0.17 -12.30 9.52
CA ALA A 262 0.70 -13.64 9.74
C ALA A 262 2.23 -13.65 9.68
N ASN A 263 2.82 -12.98 8.69
CA ASN A 263 4.28 -12.84 8.59
C ASN A 263 4.86 -12.16 9.83
N SER A 264 4.35 -10.98 10.18
CA SER A 264 4.81 -10.24 11.36
C SER A 264 4.63 -11.02 12.67
N THR A 265 3.55 -11.78 12.82
CA THR A 265 3.31 -12.65 13.99
C THR A 265 4.28 -13.82 14.05
N ILE A 266 4.61 -14.44 12.92
CA ILE A 266 5.58 -15.54 12.83
C ILE A 266 6.99 -15.06 13.18
N VAL A 267 7.38 -13.87 12.67
CA VAL A 267 8.66 -13.25 13.03
C VAL A 267 8.72 -12.90 14.53
N MET A 268 7.64 -12.34 15.07
CA MET A 268 7.53 -12.04 16.50
C MET A 268 7.66 -13.30 17.37
N ILE A 269 7.01 -14.39 16.96
CA ILE A 269 7.13 -15.69 17.63
C ILE A 269 8.59 -16.15 17.57
N GLY A 270 9.21 -16.14 16.39
CA GLY A 270 10.62 -16.52 16.21
C GLY A 270 11.58 -15.73 17.09
N ILE A 271 11.43 -14.41 17.13
CA ILE A 271 12.21 -13.52 18.00
C ILE A 271 11.99 -13.89 19.47
N SER A 272 10.75 -14.15 19.87
CA SER A 272 10.40 -14.46 21.26
C SER A 272 10.98 -15.80 21.70
N ILE A 273 10.83 -16.86 20.89
CA ILE A 273 11.44 -18.18 21.11
C ILE A 273 12.95 -18.04 21.18
N GLY A 274 13.53 -17.35 20.20
CA GLY A 274 14.94 -17.06 20.13
C GLY A 274 15.46 -16.37 21.38
N THR A 275 14.77 -15.32 21.83
CA THR A 275 15.12 -14.56 23.03
C THR A 275 15.11 -15.44 24.27
N LEU A 276 14.11 -16.31 24.43
CA LEU A 276 14.01 -17.23 25.56
C LEU A 276 15.13 -18.27 25.60
N LEU A 277 15.58 -18.75 24.43
CA LEU A 277 16.58 -19.81 24.33
C LEU A 277 18.03 -19.31 24.33
N GLY A 278 18.27 -18.08 23.87
CA GLY A 278 19.63 -17.58 23.64
C GLY A 278 19.81 -16.08 23.89
N GLY A 279 18.86 -15.42 24.57
CA GLY A 279 18.92 -13.97 24.80
C GLY A 279 18.94 -13.17 23.49
N PRO A 280 19.65 -12.04 23.42
CA PRO A 280 19.68 -11.19 22.23
C PRO A 280 20.14 -11.89 20.94
N TRP A 281 21.08 -12.84 21.06
CA TRP A 281 21.58 -13.61 19.92
C TRP A 281 20.58 -14.65 19.43
N GLY A 282 19.91 -15.32 20.38
CA GLY A 282 18.81 -16.20 20.03
C GLY A 282 17.68 -15.43 19.35
N ALA A 283 17.38 -14.20 19.78
CA ALA A 283 16.40 -13.32 19.14
C ALA A 283 16.74 -13.06 17.65
N ALA A 284 18.02 -12.76 17.36
CA ALA A 284 18.50 -12.53 16.00
C ALA A 284 18.42 -13.79 15.13
N ILE A 285 18.80 -14.96 15.68
CA ILE A 285 18.69 -16.25 14.99
C ILE A 285 17.21 -16.61 14.76
N GLY A 286 16.37 -16.38 15.76
CA GLY A 286 14.93 -16.59 15.68
C GLY A 286 14.28 -15.75 14.59
N ALA A 287 14.62 -14.46 14.50
CA ALA A 287 14.21 -13.57 13.41
C ALA A 287 14.69 -14.07 12.05
N ALA A 288 15.97 -14.47 11.96
CA ALA A 288 16.59 -14.93 10.72
C ALA A 288 15.93 -16.20 10.14
N ILE A 289 15.46 -17.10 11.00
CA ILE A 289 14.77 -18.33 10.59
C ILE A 289 13.30 -18.06 10.25
N THR A 290 12.62 -17.23 11.03
CA THR A 290 11.16 -17.01 10.89
C THR A 290 10.79 -15.99 9.83
N THR A 291 11.66 -15.03 9.51
CA THR A 291 11.41 -14.03 8.44
C THR A 291 11.20 -14.69 7.08
N PRO A 292 12.06 -15.63 6.64
CA PRO A 292 11.84 -16.35 5.38
C PRO A 292 10.57 -17.22 5.39
N ILE A 293 10.21 -17.81 6.54
CA ILE A 293 8.97 -18.60 6.68
C ILE A 293 7.73 -17.70 6.59
N GLY A 294 7.78 -16.52 7.19
CA GLY A 294 6.70 -15.54 7.09
C GLY A 294 6.50 -15.05 5.66
N ILE A 295 7.60 -14.78 4.94
CA ILE A 295 7.57 -14.48 3.50
C ILE A 295 7.01 -15.67 2.71
N PHE A 296 7.40 -16.92 3.03
CA PHE A 296 6.85 -18.11 2.39
C PHE A 296 5.34 -18.17 2.51
N LEU A 297 4.78 -17.97 3.71
CA LEU A 297 3.35 -18.08 3.94
C LEU A 297 2.54 -16.97 3.24
N GLU A 298 3.09 -15.75 3.18
CA GLU A 298 2.55 -14.70 2.32
C GLU A 298 2.50 -15.14 0.85
N THR A 299 3.57 -15.81 0.39
CA THR A 299 3.64 -16.28 -0.99
C THR A 299 2.78 -17.51 -1.26
N THR A 300 2.65 -18.49 -0.36
CA THR A 300 1.96 -19.79 -0.60
C THR A 300 0.43 -19.68 -0.55
N LEU A 301 -0.10 -18.61 0.05
CA LEU A 301 -1.48 -18.19 -0.20
C LEU A 301 -1.70 -17.79 -1.69
N LEU A 302 -0.64 -17.74 -2.49
CA LEU A 302 -0.60 -17.73 -3.95
C LEU A 302 0.21 -18.95 -4.46
N PRO A 303 -0.25 -19.75 -5.44
CA PRO A 303 0.37 -21.06 -5.69
C PRO A 303 1.75 -20.99 -6.41
N GLY A 304 2.81 -21.58 -5.83
CA GLY A 304 4.09 -21.84 -6.52
C GLY A 304 5.25 -22.38 -5.66
N GLU A 305 6.05 -23.31 -6.21
CA GLU A 305 7.21 -24.01 -5.60
C GLU A 305 8.35 -23.07 -5.14
N GLN A 306 8.48 -22.80 -3.83
CA GLN A 306 9.58 -21.96 -3.30
C GLN A 306 10.28 -22.44 -2.02
N THR A 307 9.91 -23.61 -1.47
CA THR A 307 10.42 -24.09 -0.16
C THR A 307 11.94 -24.27 -0.13
N ALA A 308 12.56 -24.74 -1.23
CA ALA A 308 13.99 -25.01 -1.30
C ALA A 308 14.87 -23.75 -1.33
N THR A 309 14.36 -22.63 -1.87
CA THR A 309 15.08 -21.33 -1.87
C THR A 309 15.21 -20.77 -0.45
N ILE A 310 14.20 -21.02 0.36
CA ILE A 310 14.06 -20.50 1.72
C ILE A 310 14.95 -21.26 2.68
N GLU A 311 14.95 -22.60 2.61
CA GLU A 311 15.88 -23.43 3.39
C GLU A 311 17.35 -23.06 3.12
N ARG A 312 17.70 -22.79 1.85
CA ARG A 312 19.02 -22.32 1.47
C ARG A 312 19.36 -20.95 2.05
N TYR A 313 18.45 -19.97 1.96
CA TYR A 313 18.69 -18.64 2.52
C TYR A 313 18.92 -18.68 4.03
N ILE A 314 18.14 -19.51 4.75
CA ILE A 314 18.32 -19.74 6.18
C ILE A 314 19.69 -20.37 6.43
N TYR A 315 20.08 -21.40 5.67
CA TYR A 315 21.41 -22.01 5.78
C TYR A 315 22.54 -21.01 5.55
N GLU A 316 22.50 -20.22 4.48
CA GLU A 316 23.53 -19.22 4.16
C GLU A 316 23.61 -18.14 5.25
N THR A 317 22.46 -17.72 5.79
CA THR A 317 22.42 -16.75 6.90
C THR A 317 23.06 -17.32 8.17
N LEU A 318 22.72 -18.56 8.54
CA LEU A 318 23.30 -19.22 9.71
C LEU A 318 24.78 -19.53 9.51
N LEU A 319 25.18 -19.90 8.30
CA LEU A 319 26.58 -20.12 7.94
C LEU A 319 27.38 -18.80 8.05
N ASN A 320 26.85 -17.69 7.55
CA ASN A 320 27.48 -16.38 7.67
C ASN A 320 27.60 -15.94 9.14
N VAL A 321 26.59 -16.21 9.97
CA VAL A 321 26.66 -15.99 11.43
C VAL A 321 27.75 -16.86 12.06
N ALA A 322 27.88 -18.13 11.64
CA ALA A 322 28.93 -19.02 12.13
C ALA A 322 30.33 -18.53 11.74
N VAL A 323 30.52 -18.13 10.47
CA VAL A 323 31.78 -17.61 9.91
C VAL A 323 32.17 -16.27 10.54
N ALA A 324 31.20 -15.44 10.93
CA ALA A 324 31.43 -14.17 11.62
C ALA A 324 31.90 -14.32 13.10
N GLY A 325 32.23 -15.54 13.54
CA GLY A 325 32.75 -15.82 14.88
C GLY A 325 31.66 -16.06 15.94
N ALA A 326 30.38 -16.06 15.55
CA ALA A 326 29.28 -16.43 16.44
C ALA A 326 28.97 -17.95 16.43
N GLY A 327 29.81 -18.76 15.74
CA GLY A 327 29.71 -20.21 15.67
C GLY A 327 29.45 -20.91 17.02
N PRO A 328 30.21 -20.60 18.10
CA PRO A 328 29.98 -21.23 19.40
C PRO A 328 28.59 -20.97 19.98
N TYR A 329 28.03 -19.76 19.78
CA TYR A 329 26.68 -19.40 20.23
C TYR A 329 25.62 -20.09 19.38
N LEU A 330 25.85 -20.23 18.08
CA LEU A 330 24.98 -20.99 17.20
C LEU A 330 24.97 -22.48 17.58
N THR A 331 26.14 -23.08 17.84
CA THR A 331 26.24 -24.47 18.31
C THR A 331 25.57 -24.66 19.68
N GLN A 332 25.76 -23.72 20.61
CA GLN A 332 25.07 -23.74 21.90
C GLN A 332 23.55 -23.63 21.72
N TRP A 333 23.07 -22.77 20.82
CA TRP A 333 21.65 -22.63 20.52
C TRP A 333 21.08 -23.91 19.88
N VAL A 334 21.73 -24.46 18.84
CA VAL A 334 21.32 -25.70 18.17
C VAL A 334 21.26 -26.88 19.15
N THR A 335 22.20 -26.98 20.09
CA THR A 335 22.17 -28.05 21.11
C THR A 335 21.08 -27.89 22.17
N HIS A 336 20.57 -26.67 22.39
CA HIS A 336 19.44 -26.41 23.28
C HIS A 336 18.07 -26.54 22.60
N VAL A 337 18.03 -26.45 21.26
CA VAL A 337 16.83 -26.69 20.46
C VAL A 337 16.66 -28.20 20.28
N ASN A 338 16.04 -28.84 21.28
CA ASN A 338 15.51 -30.20 21.12
C ASN A 338 13.98 -30.16 20.89
N PRO A 339 13.37 -31.20 20.30
CA PRO A 339 11.94 -31.23 20.02
C PRO A 339 11.05 -31.02 21.25
N THR A 340 11.53 -31.44 22.44
CA THR A 340 10.82 -31.28 23.71
C THR A 340 10.80 -29.84 24.21
N THR A 341 11.89 -29.09 24.04
CA THR A 341 11.98 -27.65 24.36
C THR A 341 11.16 -26.83 23.39
N MET A 342 11.15 -27.17 22.10
CA MET A 342 10.27 -26.50 21.13
C MET A 342 8.79 -26.67 21.50
N ARG A 343 8.38 -27.90 21.85
CA ARG A 343 7.01 -28.17 22.32
C ARG A 343 6.64 -27.41 23.59
N SER A 344 7.56 -27.28 24.56
CA SER A 344 7.27 -26.53 25.78
C SER A 344 7.14 -25.03 25.51
N VAL A 345 7.96 -24.48 24.60
CA VAL A 345 7.88 -23.10 24.16
C VAL A 345 6.59 -22.83 23.38
N PHE A 346 6.17 -23.73 22.46
CA PHE A 346 4.89 -23.63 21.77
C PHE A 346 3.70 -23.74 22.73
N ALA A 347 3.78 -24.60 23.75
CA ALA A 347 2.76 -24.66 24.80
C ALA A 347 2.68 -23.35 25.61
N SER A 348 3.81 -22.69 25.88
CA SER A 348 3.85 -21.37 26.52
C SER A 348 3.26 -20.26 25.62
N ILE A 349 3.50 -20.31 24.32
CA ILE A 349 2.91 -19.40 23.33
C ILE A 349 1.39 -19.60 23.27
N ASN A 350 0.92 -20.84 23.16
CA ASN A 350 -0.52 -21.15 23.19
C ASN A 350 -1.20 -20.67 24.47
N LYS A 351 -0.51 -20.79 25.61
CA LYS A 351 -1.01 -20.28 26.89
C LYS A 351 -1.08 -18.74 26.91
N ALA A 352 -0.16 -18.06 26.24
CA ALA A 352 -0.11 -16.59 26.17
C ALA A 352 -1.12 -16.00 25.17
N PHE A 353 -1.36 -16.66 24.04
CA PHE A 353 -2.26 -16.19 22.98
C PHE A 353 -3.69 -16.78 23.05
N GLY A 354 -3.93 -17.70 23.99
CA GLY A 354 -5.19 -18.43 24.12
C GLY A 354 -5.36 -19.51 23.05
N SER A 355 -6.40 -20.34 23.17
CA SER A 355 -6.69 -21.49 22.29
C SER A 355 -7.08 -21.13 20.85
N LYS A 356 -6.70 -19.94 20.36
CA LYS A 356 -7.11 -19.39 19.06
C LYS A 356 -6.11 -19.61 17.94
N VAL A 357 -4.89 -20.06 18.24
CA VAL A 357 -4.01 -20.63 17.21
C VAL A 357 -4.49 -22.07 17.00
N SER A 358 -5.08 -22.36 15.84
CA SER A 358 -5.63 -23.70 15.58
C SER A 358 -4.51 -24.73 15.61
N ASP A 359 -4.76 -25.88 16.24
CA ASP A 359 -3.81 -27.02 16.29
C ASP A 359 -3.27 -27.38 14.89
N ALA A 360 -4.06 -27.20 13.84
CA ALA A 360 -3.65 -27.41 12.44
C ALA A 360 -2.48 -26.49 11.99
N VAL A 361 -2.43 -25.24 12.44
CA VAL A 361 -1.32 -24.32 12.14
C VAL A 361 -0.07 -24.77 12.89
N ILE A 362 -0.24 -25.25 14.13
CA ILE A 362 0.86 -25.71 14.96
C ILE A 362 1.46 -26.99 14.40
N ASP A 363 0.63 -27.95 13.99
CA ASP A 363 1.08 -29.22 13.42
C ASP A 363 1.78 -29.00 12.07
N THR A 364 1.24 -28.14 11.22
CA THR A 364 1.86 -27.81 9.91
C THR A 364 3.20 -27.09 10.11
N VAL A 365 3.26 -26.18 11.09
CA VAL A 365 4.49 -25.46 11.45
C VAL A 365 5.51 -26.40 12.09
N ASP A 366 5.10 -27.33 12.97
CA ASP A 366 5.98 -28.30 13.63
C ASP A 366 6.61 -29.25 12.60
N GLU A 367 5.82 -29.78 11.67
CA GLU A 367 6.31 -30.69 10.63
C GLU A 367 7.26 -29.98 9.65
N ALA A 368 6.88 -28.79 9.16
CA ALA A 368 7.70 -28.02 8.23
C ALA A 368 9.01 -27.51 8.87
N ILE A 369 8.94 -27.01 10.11
CA ILE A 369 10.12 -26.52 10.84
C ILE A 369 11.04 -27.69 11.22
N SER A 370 10.49 -28.80 11.71
CA SER A 370 11.29 -29.97 12.10
C SER A 370 12.06 -30.55 10.93
N HIS A 371 11.41 -30.71 9.76
CA HIS A 371 12.06 -31.20 8.55
C HIS A 371 13.14 -30.24 8.05
N SER A 372 12.82 -28.94 7.96
CA SER A 372 13.75 -27.91 7.47
C SER A 372 14.96 -27.75 8.40
N LEU A 373 14.74 -27.69 9.73
CA LEU A 373 15.81 -27.59 10.72
C LEU A 373 16.72 -28.81 10.70
N THR A 374 16.16 -30.01 10.55
CA THR A 374 16.97 -31.24 10.47
C THR A 374 17.91 -31.20 9.27
N ASN A 375 17.41 -30.76 8.10
CA ASN A 375 18.23 -30.61 6.90
C ASN A 375 19.34 -29.55 7.06
N ILE A 376 19.01 -28.42 7.66
CA ILE A 376 19.96 -27.33 7.92
C ILE A 376 21.03 -27.75 8.94
N ILE A 377 20.64 -28.41 10.04
CA ILE A 377 21.56 -28.90 11.07
C ILE A 377 22.50 -29.96 10.50
N ASN A 378 21.98 -30.90 9.70
CA ASN A 378 22.79 -31.91 9.04
C ASN A 378 23.82 -31.27 8.09
N ALA A 379 23.42 -30.25 7.32
CA ALA A 379 24.34 -29.51 6.44
C ALA A 379 25.40 -28.70 7.21
N LEU A 380 25.03 -28.08 8.34
CA LEU A 380 25.95 -27.30 9.18
C LEU A 380 26.94 -28.17 9.97
N THR A 381 26.58 -29.42 10.28
CA THR A 381 27.44 -30.36 11.01
C THR A 381 28.33 -31.22 10.11
N GLY A 382 28.42 -30.87 8.82
CA GLY A 382 29.31 -31.49 7.85
C GLY A 382 28.68 -32.59 6.98
N GLY A 383 27.36 -32.79 7.07
CA GLY A 383 26.60 -33.59 6.11
C GLY A 383 26.45 -32.85 4.77
N PRO A 384 26.21 -33.58 3.65
CA PRO A 384 25.94 -32.94 2.38
C PRO A 384 24.61 -32.16 2.44
N PRO A 385 24.53 -30.95 1.85
CA PRO A 385 23.27 -30.22 1.80
C PRO A 385 22.24 -30.96 0.92
N PRO A 386 20.93 -30.77 1.16
CA PRO A 386 19.87 -31.43 0.41
C PRO A 386 19.97 -31.24 -1.11
N GLN A 387 19.66 -32.29 -1.87
CA GLN A 387 19.70 -32.25 -3.35
C GLN A 387 18.87 -31.11 -3.95
N ALA A 388 17.73 -30.80 -3.33
CA ALA A 388 16.85 -29.71 -3.76
C ALA A 388 17.55 -28.33 -3.76
N TRP A 389 18.53 -28.09 -2.88
CA TRP A 389 19.25 -26.82 -2.82
C TRP A 389 20.17 -26.63 -4.04
N TYR A 390 20.79 -27.70 -4.51
CA TYR A 390 21.61 -27.69 -5.73
C TYR A 390 20.77 -27.47 -6.99
N GLU A 391 19.54 -28.01 -7.01
CA GLU A 391 18.62 -27.80 -8.12
C GLU A 391 18.17 -26.34 -8.22
N VAL A 392 17.88 -25.70 -7.08
CA VAL A 392 17.62 -24.27 -7.00
C VAL A 392 18.84 -23.45 -7.42
N ASP A 393 20.04 -23.80 -6.97
CA ASP A 393 21.28 -23.09 -7.35
C ASP A 393 21.53 -23.13 -8.85
N ARG A 394 21.28 -24.30 -9.46
CA ARG A 394 21.35 -24.46 -10.91
C ARG A 394 20.32 -23.59 -11.63
N ILE A 395 19.09 -23.47 -11.11
CA ILE A 395 18.05 -22.62 -11.71
C ILE A 395 18.43 -21.14 -11.60
N VAL A 396 18.88 -20.69 -10.42
CA VAL A 396 19.29 -19.30 -10.18
C VAL A 396 20.53 -18.92 -10.99
N SER A 397 21.56 -19.77 -11.03
CA SER A 397 22.76 -19.54 -11.86
C SER A 397 22.40 -19.45 -13.35
N ASN A 398 21.52 -20.31 -13.86
CA ASN A 398 21.06 -20.22 -15.24
C ASN A 398 20.30 -18.91 -15.54
N LEU A 399 19.55 -18.38 -14.57
CA LEU A 399 18.84 -17.10 -14.69
C LEU A 399 19.81 -15.90 -14.65
N VAL A 400 20.79 -15.92 -13.75
CA VAL A 400 21.80 -14.86 -13.59
C VAL A 400 22.77 -14.80 -14.77
N ASP A 401 23.18 -15.96 -15.31
CA ASP A 401 24.11 -16.05 -16.44
C ASP A 401 23.45 -15.74 -17.80
N GLY A 402 22.20 -15.27 -17.82
CA GLY A 402 21.48 -14.90 -19.04
C GLY A 402 21.22 -16.06 -20.01
N LYS A 403 21.47 -17.31 -19.59
CA LYS A 403 21.12 -18.50 -20.38
C LYS A 403 19.62 -18.72 -20.25
N ARG A 404 18.86 -18.20 -21.22
CA ARG A 404 17.44 -18.58 -21.41
C ARG A 404 17.32 -20.10 -21.29
N ILE A 405 16.65 -20.55 -20.23
CA ILE A 405 16.15 -21.92 -20.13
C ILE A 405 15.26 -22.12 -21.36
N GLN A 406 15.72 -22.92 -22.33
CA GLN A 406 14.86 -23.35 -23.41
C GLN A 406 13.67 -24.07 -22.78
N SER A 407 12.48 -23.58 -23.13
CA SER A 407 11.18 -24.08 -22.68
C SER A 407 11.16 -25.60 -22.50
N PHE A 408 10.82 -26.05 -21.29
CA PHE A 408 10.43 -27.44 -21.06
C PHE A 408 9.30 -27.80 -22.03
N PRO A 409 9.36 -28.95 -22.74
CA PRO A 409 8.24 -29.38 -23.55
C PRO A 409 7.12 -29.80 -22.61
N LEU A 410 6.06 -29.00 -22.57
CA LEU A 410 4.76 -29.42 -22.03
C LEU A 410 4.38 -30.74 -22.73
N LYS A 411 4.52 -31.86 -22.00
CA LYS A 411 3.92 -33.13 -22.41
C LYS A 411 2.43 -32.86 -22.64
N LYS A 412 2.01 -33.06 -23.89
CA LYS A 412 0.62 -32.96 -24.34
C LYS A 412 -0.31 -33.64 -23.34
N LEU A 413 -1.06 -32.86 -22.58
CA LEU A 413 -2.27 -33.34 -21.91
C LEU A 413 -3.25 -33.76 -23.01
N LYS A 414 -3.63 -35.04 -23.02
CA LYS A 414 -4.69 -35.55 -23.89
C LYS A 414 -5.99 -34.82 -23.54
N PRO A 415 -6.79 -34.35 -24.52
CA PRO A 415 -8.08 -33.75 -24.22
C PRO A 415 -9.03 -34.84 -23.69
N LEU A 416 -9.61 -34.61 -22.51
CA LEU A 416 -10.77 -35.35 -22.04
C LEU A 416 -11.94 -35.04 -23.00
N ARG A 417 -12.39 -36.06 -23.74
CA ARG A 417 -13.70 -36.04 -24.39
C ARG A 417 -14.78 -36.18 -23.31
N LEU A 418 -15.54 -35.11 -23.10
CA LEU A 418 -16.89 -35.21 -22.55
C LEU A 418 -17.78 -35.90 -23.60
N GLN A 419 -18.27 -37.09 -23.28
CA GLN A 419 -19.46 -37.64 -23.95
C GLN A 419 -20.68 -37.08 -23.22
N LEU A 420 -21.55 -36.45 -24.00
CA LEU A 420 -22.92 -36.06 -23.65
C LEU A 420 -23.80 -37.30 -23.45
#